data_AF-A0A931Y8I3-F1
#
_entry.id   AF-A0A931Y8I3-F1
#
_cell.length_a   1.000
_cell.length_b   1.000
_cell.length_c   1.000
_cell.angle_alpha   90.00
_cell.angle_beta   90.00
_cell.angle_gamma   90.00
#
_symmetry.space_group_name_H-M   'P 1'
#
loop_
_entity.id
_entity.type
_entity.pdbx_description
1 polymer ?
#
loop_
_entity_poly.entity_id
_entity_poly.type
_entity_poly.pdbx_seq_one_letter_code
_entity_poly.pdbx_strand_id
1 'polypeptide(L)'
;MADKDLKDDSQTAWWQPALTVFIKLSGWIGLPIIIALFLGKWLDKKYNSAPWLLLACIGLAFILSMAGLIRETISEYKKIDKLSKDNKLDKKK
;
A
#
# COMPACT_ATOMS: atom_id res chain seq x y z
N MET A 1 -13.21 42.85 -20.31
CA MET A 1 -13.14 42.75 -18.83
C MET A 1 -14.36 41.96 -18.40
N ALA A 2 -14.33 40.86 -17.68
CA ALA A 2 -13.31 39.90 -17.28
C ALA A 2 -14.11 38.74 -16.64
N ASP A 3 -14.07 37.56 -17.21
CA ASP A 3 -14.43 36.32 -16.52
C ASP A 3 -13.52 35.20 -17.05
N LYS A 4 -12.21 35.43 -16.91
CA LYS A 4 -11.29 34.32 -16.80
C LYS A 4 -11.37 33.79 -15.37
N ASP A 5 -11.22 32.47 -15.24
CA ASP A 5 -10.71 31.78 -14.06
C ASP A 5 -11.67 31.50 -12.90
N LEU A 6 -12.62 30.58 -13.11
CA LEU A 6 -12.99 29.62 -12.05
C LEU A 6 -12.69 28.21 -12.55
N LYS A 7 -11.39 27.94 -12.70
CA LYS A 7 -10.86 26.59 -12.92
C LYS A 7 -10.87 25.92 -11.54
N ASP A 8 -11.95 25.21 -11.21
CA ASP A 8 -12.06 24.41 -9.98
C ASP A 8 -10.92 23.38 -9.95
N ASP A 9 -9.93 23.67 -9.14
CA ASP A 9 -8.63 23.01 -9.05
C ASP A 9 -8.63 21.82 -8.09
N SER A 10 -9.79 21.25 -7.74
CA SER A 10 -9.85 20.23 -6.68
C SER A 10 -10.85 19.08 -6.83
N GLN A 11 -11.45 18.85 -8.00
CA GLN A 11 -12.35 17.70 -8.23
C GLN A 11 -11.60 16.35 -8.28
N THR A 12 -11.08 15.92 -7.12
CA THR A 12 -10.72 14.53 -6.89
C THR A 12 -12.01 13.70 -6.96
N ALA A 13 -12.03 12.73 -7.88
CA ALA A 13 -13.20 11.92 -8.08
C ALA A 13 -13.48 11.08 -6.83
N TRP A 14 -14.74 10.98 -6.41
CA TRP A 14 -15.15 10.31 -5.17
C TRP A 14 -14.70 8.83 -5.05
N TRP A 15 -14.43 8.17 -6.19
CA TRP A 15 -13.92 6.80 -6.27
C TRP A 15 -12.39 6.70 -6.12
N GLN A 16 -11.66 7.79 -6.35
CA GLN A 16 -10.20 7.81 -6.37
C GLN A 16 -9.58 7.36 -5.04
N PRO A 17 -10.07 7.77 -3.85
CA PRO A 17 -9.53 7.31 -2.58
C PRO A 17 -9.71 5.81 -2.38
N ALA A 18 -10.88 5.27 -2.71
CA ALA A 18 -11.18 3.84 -2.60
C ALA A 18 -10.27 3.02 -3.52
N LEU A 19 -10.09 3.46 -4.77
CA LEU A 19 -9.20 2.80 -5.71
C LEU A 19 -7.74 2.86 -5.25
N THR A 20 -7.33 3.98 -4.67
CA THR A 20 -5.96 4.14 -4.14
C THR A 20 -5.68 3.15 -3.01
N VAL A 21 -6.60 3.02 -2.04
CA VAL A 21 -6.46 2.04 -0.95
C VAL A 21 -6.41 0.62 -1.51
N PHE A 22 -7.31 0.28 -2.44
CA PHE A 22 -7.32 -1.03 -3.08
C PHE A 22 -5.99 -1.36 -3.76
N ILE A 23 -5.48 -0.46 -4.62
CA ILE A 23 -4.20 -0.67 -5.32
C ILE A 23 -3.04 -0.81 -4.33
N LYS A 24 -3.00 0.00 -3.26
CA LYS A 24 -1.94 -0.09 -2.24
C LYS A 24 -1.96 -1.46 -1.53
N LEU A 25 -3.15 -1.94 -1.14
CA LEU A 25 -3.30 -3.23 -0.48
C LEU A 25 -2.96 -4.39 -1.44
N SER A 26 -3.54 -4.38 -2.64
CA SER A 26 -3.28 -5.40 -3.66
C SER A 26 -1.82 -5.40 -4.10
N GLY A 27 -1.17 -4.23 -4.16
CA GLY A 27 0.26 -4.09 -4.45
C GLY A 27 1.12 -4.78 -3.39
N TRP A 28 0.86 -4.51 -2.10
CA TRP A 28 1.60 -5.14 -1.00
C TRP A 28 1.38 -6.65 -0.87
N ILE A 29 0.25 -7.18 -1.35
CA ILE A 29 -0.01 -8.63 -1.35
C ILE A 29 0.57 -9.29 -2.61
N GLY A 30 0.29 -8.74 -3.78
CA GLY A 30 0.68 -9.32 -5.06
C GLY A 30 2.18 -9.23 -5.33
N LEU A 31 2.80 -8.09 -5.05
CA LEU A 31 4.21 -7.85 -5.39
C LEU A 31 5.16 -8.84 -4.69
N PRO A 32 5.09 -9.06 -3.36
CA PRO A 32 6.00 -10.00 -2.69
C PRO A 32 5.78 -11.44 -3.14
N ILE A 33 4.54 -11.84 -3.41
CA ILE A 33 4.21 -13.21 -3.84
C ILE A 33 4.77 -13.47 -5.24
N ILE A 34 4.61 -12.54 -6.19
CA ILE A 34 5.17 -12.68 -7.55
C ILE A 34 6.69 -12.78 -7.49
N ILE A 35 7.34 -11.94 -6.67
CA ILE A 35 8.79 -11.97 -6.46
C ILE A 35 9.23 -13.32 -5.88
N ALA A 36 8.52 -13.82 -4.85
CA ALA A 36 8.82 -15.11 -4.24
C ALA A 36 8.62 -16.30 -5.18
N LEU A 37 7.61 -16.26 -6.06
CA LEU A 37 7.41 -17.31 -7.06
C LEU A 37 8.58 -17.37 -8.04
N PHE A 38 9.05 -16.21 -8.51
CA PHE A 38 10.15 -16.17 -9.47
C PHE A 38 11.49 -16.57 -8.83
N LEU A 39 11.80 -16.02 -7.65
CA LEU A 39 13.01 -16.35 -6.89
C LEU A 39 13.00 -17.80 -6.39
N GLY A 40 11.89 -18.23 -5.80
CA GLY A 40 11.73 -19.56 -5.22
C GLY A 40 11.88 -20.66 -6.27
N LYS A 41 11.21 -20.52 -7.43
CA LYS A 41 11.35 -21.49 -8.54
C LYS A 41 12.78 -21.53 -9.08
N TRP A 42 13.44 -20.38 -9.19
CA TRP A 42 14.82 -20.32 -9.66
C TRP A 42 15.78 -21.01 -8.68
N LEU A 43 15.60 -20.77 -7.37
CA LEU A 43 16.42 -21.37 -6.32
C LEU A 43 16.19 -22.88 -6.24
N ASP A 44 14.93 -23.33 -6.28
CA ASP A 44 14.59 -24.76 -6.28
C ASP A 44 15.22 -25.49 -7.47
N LYS A 45 15.21 -24.90 -8.67
CA LYS A 45 15.85 -25.49 -9.85
C LYS A 45 17.37 -25.56 -9.70
N LYS A 46 17.98 -24.56 -9.05
CA LYS A 46 19.44 -24.52 -8.86
C LYS A 46 19.93 -25.56 -7.85
N TYR A 47 19.17 -25.80 -6.78
CA TYR A 47 19.57 -26.69 -5.68
C TYR A 47 18.87 -28.06 -5.71
N ASN A 48 18.09 -28.38 -6.75
CA ASN A 48 17.24 -29.58 -6.82
C ASN A 48 16.39 -29.79 -5.55
N SER A 49 15.98 -28.69 -4.93
CA SER A 49 15.29 -28.69 -3.62
C SER A 49 13.77 -28.54 -3.77
N ALA A 50 13.25 -28.70 -5.00
CA ALA A 50 11.84 -28.43 -5.29
C ALA A 50 10.89 -29.29 -4.44
N PRO A 51 9.86 -28.72 -3.79
CA PRO A 51 9.46 -27.30 -3.75
C PRO A 51 9.79 -26.57 -2.42
N TRP A 52 10.81 -27.00 -1.68
CA TRP A 52 11.08 -26.51 -0.32
C TRP A 52 11.54 -25.04 -0.30
N LEU A 53 12.42 -24.61 -1.22
CA LEU A 53 12.89 -23.22 -1.22
C LEU A 53 11.81 -22.29 -1.74
N LEU A 54 10.95 -22.74 -2.66
CA LEU A 54 9.75 -22.02 -3.03
C LEU A 54 8.83 -21.79 -1.84
N LEU A 55 8.60 -22.82 -1.01
CA LEU A 55 7.77 -22.70 0.19
C LEU A 55 8.35 -21.69 1.19
N ALA A 56 9.67 -21.76 1.41
CA ALA A 56 10.38 -20.81 2.26
C ALA A 56 10.28 -19.37 1.72
N CYS A 57 10.47 -19.17 0.40
CA CYS A 57 10.33 -17.87 -0.25
C CYS A 57 8.90 -17.31 -0.14
N ILE A 58 7.87 -18.13 -0.34
CA ILE A 58 6.48 -17.71 -0.18
C ILE A 58 6.19 -17.33 1.27
N GLY A 59 6.66 -18.13 2.24
CA GLY A 59 6.52 -17.80 3.66
C GLY A 59 7.18 -16.46 4.01
N LEU A 60 8.38 -16.22 3.50
CA LEU A 60 9.09 -14.95 3.70
C LEU A 60 8.37 -13.77 3.04
N ALA A 61 7.87 -13.94 1.81
CA ALA A 61 7.07 -12.92 1.13
C ALA A 61 5.78 -12.59 1.86
N PHE A 62 5.14 -13.59 2.47
CA PHE A 62 3.94 -13.37 3.28
C PHE A 62 4.24 -12.49 4.51
N ILE A 63 5.36 -12.75 5.20
CA ILE A 63 5.79 -11.93 6.34
C ILE A 63 6.10 -10.49 5.89
N LEU A 64 6.79 -10.33 4.75
CA LEU A 64 7.08 -9.01 4.19
C LEU A 64 5.81 -8.25 3.79
N SER A 65 4.85 -8.96 3.19
CA SER A 65 3.54 -8.41 2.86
C SER A 65 2.81 -7.91 4.10
N MET A 66 2.73 -8.73 5.16
CA MET A 66 2.13 -8.34 6.44
C MET A 66 2.82 -7.13 7.07
N ALA A 67 4.16 -7.11 7.10
CA ALA A 67 4.92 -5.98 7.64
C ALA A 67 4.67 -4.68 6.86
N GLY A 68 4.61 -4.76 5.53
CA GLY A 68 4.28 -3.63 4.65
C GLY A 68 2.88 -3.08 4.91
N LEU A 69 1.89 -3.97 4.98
CA LEU A 69 0.50 -3.60 5.27
C LEU A 69 0.34 -2.92 6.63
N ILE A 70 0.96 -3.47 7.68
CA ILE A 70 0.91 -2.89 9.04
C ILE A 70 1.53 -1.50 9.04
N ARG A 71 2.70 -1.33 8.40
CA ARG A 71 3.38 -0.03 8.31
C ARG A 71 2.54 1.01 7.57
N GLU A 72 1.93 0.63 6.46
CA GLU A 72 1.05 1.50 5.67
C GLU A 72 -0.17 1.92 6.51
N THR A 73 -0.81 0.96 7.16
CA THR A 73 -1.99 1.20 8.01
C THR A 73 -1.66 2.15 9.16
N ILE A 74 -0.55 1.94 9.87
CA ILE A 74 -0.12 2.83 10.95
C ILE A 74 0.16 4.25 10.43
N SER A 75 0.75 4.37 9.23
CA SER A 75 1.01 5.68 8.61
C SER A 75 -0.30 6.43 8.33
N GLU A 76 -1.29 5.76 7.73
CA GLU A 76 -2.59 6.37 7.45
C GLU A 76 -3.35 6.71 8.74
N TYR A 77 -3.34 5.83 9.75
CA TYR A 77 -3.94 6.12 11.05
C TYR A 77 -3.33 7.36 11.73
N LYS A 78 -2.01 7.54 11.66
CA LYS A 78 -1.34 8.73 12.23
C LYS A 78 -1.74 10.01 11.50
N LYS A 79 -1.96 9.98 10.18
CA LYS A 79 -2.44 11.15 9.44
C LYS A 79 -3.86 11.53 9.88
N ILE A 80 -4.73 10.54 10.09
CA ILE A 80 -6.11 10.76 10.56
C ILE A 80 -6.13 11.34 11.98
N ASP A 81 -5.32 10.83 12.91
CA ASP A 81 -5.23 11.37 14.28
C ASP A 81 -4.73 12.82 14.30
N LYS A 82 -3.75 13.14 13.44
CA LYS A 82 -3.18 14.49 13.33
C LYS A 82 -4.20 15.49 12.77
N LEU A 83 -4.91 15.13 11.70
CA LEU A 83 -6.00 15.93 11.13
C LEU A 83 -7.12 16.18 12.16
N SER A 84 -7.45 15.17 12.97
CA SER A 84 -8.48 15.27 14.01
C SER A 84 -8.09 16.22 15.15
N LYS A 85 -6.80 16.29 15.51
CA LYS A 85 -6.29 17.19 16.54
C LYS A 85 -6.21 18.64 16.07
N ASP A 86 -5.74 18.89 14.86
CA ASP A 86 -5.64 20.26 14.32
C ASP A 86 -7.03 20.91 14.17
N ASN A 87 -8.04 20.16 13.71
CA ASN A 87 -9.41 20.67 13.59
C ASN A 87 -10.04 21.07 14.95
N LYS A 88 -9.64 20.42 16.05
CA LYS A 88 -10.06 20.80 17.42
C LYS A 88 -9.38 22.07 17.93
N LEU A 89 -8.15 22.36 17.48
CA LEU A 89 -7.41 23.56 17.88
C LEU A 89 -7.95 24.82 17.17
N ASP A 90 -8.34 24.70 15.91
CA ASP A 90 -8.98 25.81 15.17
C ASP A 90 -10.37 26.16 15.69
N LYS A 91 -11.17 25.19 16.15
CA LYS A 91 -12.50 25.46 16.75
C LYS A 91 -12.46 26.13 18.13
N LYS A 92 -11.30 26.24 18.77
CA LYS A 92 -11.15 26.77 20.14
C LYS A 92 -10.57 28.20 20.17
N LYS A 93 -10.20 28.75 19.01
CA LYS A 93 -9.71 30.12 18.84
C LYS A 93 -10.84 31.01 18.33
#